data_AF-A0A7C3B4Z4-F1
#
_entry.id   AF-A0A7C3B4Z4-F1
#
_cell.length_a   1.000
_cell.length_b   1.000
_cell.length_c   1.000
_cell.angle_alpha   90.00
_cell.angle_beta   90.00
_cell.angle_gamma   90.00
#
_symmetry.space_group_name_H-M   'P 1'
#
loop_
_entity.id
_entity.type
_entity.pdbx_description
1 polymer ?
#
loop_
_entity_poly.entity_id
_entity_poly.type
_entity_poly.pdbx_seq_one_letter_code
_entity_poly.pdbx_strand_id
1 'polypeptide(L)'
;MAIEEKIKQADDALIKNDLPLAKELIDQLEIDFSTLDNNLPNMYLLSNFGGILIDYGSWVNDLKIIKRGVRKIKKIEDFIQKTQLPIAHFYNLANGYASMRKFTHFKAFENGMIPVEYTNEKGNYRKAIQIASIKKLEEHEKKILPDLYTNYGNTLDAMGRPVEALEFFNRALVINPNKPEALGNKAITLKHLAFYAYGYPHLFILEAKRLLELALDNSPHPQLKKYLIHHQDQIHEFISTHKSDLKIEQYKTSTPKSTFHKFLREFCFKYGLYLTPSTLIGAREHQFFGDPLFISKMVADLEDTNKFDRYITFFNQIKQDYIFARYLLVQSQYRANHVDVIDQDVDYYYPLDYSITSSYGEMLKVSYRLAVDTLDKIGFFIKDYCKIMSPAVDEVNFRNAFSPNNRSNELRPEIKHMKNKYLYGLMDLASDMKRDGYYSFIYNRRNALTHRFISIHSELMVKGGENKDIPRIHLQDFIDETIHALKILKSAIIYLILFVDVEEKKSIKKGVTVPIIPTKVEGVLRWEPYKGDKNV
;
A
#
# COMPACT_ATOMS: atom_id res chain seq x y z
N MET A 1 -41.72 -2.68 -21.15
CA MET A 1 -40.79 -1.99 -20.23
C MET A 1 -39.48 -1.79 -20.97
N ALA A 2 -38.90 -0.59 -20.93
CA ALA A 2 -37.61 -0.35 -21.58
C ALA A 2 -36.51 -1.15 -20.87
N ILE A 3 -35.48 -1.59 -21.60
CA ILE A 3 -34.38 -2.40 -21.04
C ILE A 3 -33.68 -1.68 -19.89
N GLU A 4 -33.48 -0.37 -20.02
CA GLU A 4 -32.89 0.47 -18.98
C GLU A 4 -33.72 0.49 -17.68
N GLU A 5 -35.05 0.53 -17.82
CA GLU A 5 -35.96 0.47 -16.67
C GLU A 5 -35.93 -0.90 -15.99
N LYS A 6 -35.87 -1.99 -16.77
CA LYS A 6 -35.69 -3.35 -16.21
C LYS A 6 -34.38 -3.50 -15.46
N ILE A 7 -33.27 -2.96 -15.98
CA ILE A 7 -31.96 -2.97 -15.29
C ILE A 7 -32.08 -2.27 -13.94
N LYS A 8 -32.71 -1.08 -13.91
CA LYS A 8 -32.91 -0.32 -12.67
C LYS A 8 -33.79 -1.08 -11.67
N GLN A 9 -34.89 -1.68 -12.12
CA GLN A 9 -35.76 -2.47 -11.24
C GLN A 9 -35.05 -3.72 -10.69
N ALA A 10 -34.18 -4.35 -11.48
CA ALA A 10 -33.39 -5.49 -11.03
C ALA A 10 -32.37 -5.07 -9.96
N ASP A 11 -31.73 -3.91 -10.12
CA ASP A 11 -30.82 -3.34 -9.12
C ASP A 11 -31.57 -3.02 -7.81
N ASP A 12 -32.71 -2.34 -7.91
CA ASP A 12 -33.56 -2.02 -6.76
C ASP A 12 -34.04 -3.28 -6.02
N ALA A 13 -34.36 -4.35 -6.76
CA ALA A 13 -34.72 -5.64 -6.18
C ALA A 13 -33.56 -6.27 -5.40
N LEU A 14 -32.33 -6.22 -5.93
CA LEU A 14 -31.13 -6.68 -5.24
C LEU A 14 -30.85 -5.87 -3.96
N ILE A 15 -30.97 -4.54 -4.03
CA ILE A 15 -30.80 -3.65 -2.87
C ILE A 15 -31.81 -3.98 -1.76
N LYS A 16 -33.04 -4.31 -2.14
CA LYS A 16 -34.11 -4.72 -1.21
C LYS A 16 -34.04 -6.19 -0.80
N ASN A 17 -33.07 -6.95 -1.31
CA ASN A 17 -32.92 -8.39 -1.11
C ASN A 17 -34.15 -9.22 -1.59
N ASP A 18 -34.84 -8.73 -2.63
CA ASP A 18 -35.91 -9.46 -3.34
C ASP A 18 -35.31 -10.29 -4.48
N LEU A 19 -34.68 -11.40 -4.09
CA LEU A 19 -34.00 -12.29 -5.04
C LEU A 19 -34.94 -12.95 -6.07
N PRO A 20 -36.19 -13.33 -5.75
CA PRO A 20 -37.15 -13.83 -6.74
C PRO A 20 -37.44 -12.83 -7.85
N LEU A 21 -37.76 -11.57 -7.51
CA LEU A 21 -38.01 -10.52 -8.50
C LEU A 21 -36.75 -10.21 -9.31
N ALA A 22 -35.60 -10.11 -8.66
CA ALA A 22 -34.33 -9.88 -9.35
C ALA A 22 -34.05 -10.99 -10.38
N LYS A 23 -34.29 -12.25 -10.03
CA LYS A 23 -34.13 -13.39 -10.94
C LYS A 23 -35.05 -13.29 -12.15
N GLU A 24 -36.34 -12.99 -11.93
CA GLU A 24 -37.32 -12.84 -13.02
C GLU A 24 -36.87 -11.75 -14.00
N LEU A 25 -36.48 -10.58 -13.50
CA LEU A 25 -36.01 -9.47 -14.33
C LEU A 25 -34.71 -9.81 -15.07
N ILE A 26 -33.78 -10.54 -14.43
CA ILE A 26 -32.55 -11.02 -15.07
C ILE A 26 -32.87 -11.98 -16.22
N ASP A 27 -33.79 -12.92 -16.03
CA ASP A 27 -34.19 -13.87 -17.08
C ASP A 27 -34.85 -13.15 -18.27
N GLN A 28 -35.66 -12.13 -18.01
CA GLN A 28 -36.21 -11.26 -19.06
C GLN A 28 -35.13 -10.46 -19.79
N LEU A 29 -34.14 -9.90 -19.07
CA LEU A 29 -33.04 -9.15 -19.66
C LEU A 29 -32.14 -10.04 -20.53
N GLU A 30 -31.92 -11.31 -20.17
CA GLU A 30 -31.17 -12.24 -21.02
C GLU A 30 -31.86 -12.44 -22.38
N ILE A 31 -33.20 -12.50 -22.42
CA ILE A 31 -33.99 -12.58 -23.66
C ILE A 31 -33.85 -11.28 -24.45
N ASP A 32 -34.06 -10.12 -23.82
CA ASP A 32 -33.98 -8.83 -24.50
C ASP A 32 -32.60 -8.64 -25.19
N PHE A 33 -31.50 -8.90 -24.47
CA PHE A 33 -30.13 -8.77 -25.01
C PHE A 33 -29.75 -9.82 -26.06
N SER A 34 -30.49 -10.92 -26.18
CA SER A 34 -30.28 -11.90 -27.25
C SER A 34 -30.74 -11.40 -28.62
N THR A 35 -31.58 -10.36 -28.65
CA THR A 35 -32.20 -9.83 -29.87
C THR A 35 -31.69 -8.44 -30.26
N LEU A 36 -30.84 -7.82 -29.42
CA LEU A 36 -30.29 -6.48 -29.64
C LEU A 36 -29.05 -6.50 -30.53
N ASP A 37 -28.96 -5.51 -31.42
CA ASP A 37 -27.75 -5.28 -32.21
C ASP A 37 -26.57 -4.82 -31.36
N ASN A 38 -25.36 -5.19 -31.77
CA ASN A 38 -24.11 -4.84 -31.10
C ASN A 38 -23.64 -3.42 -31.45
N ASN A 39 -24.44 -2.40 -31.12
CA ASN A 39 -24.03 -1.00 -31.20
C ASN A 39 -23.56 -0.47 -29.84
N LEU A 40 -22.86 0.67 -29.86
CA LEU A 40 -22.22 1.22 -28.65
C LEU A 40 -23.22 1.52 -27.50
N PRO A 41 -24.38 2.16 -27.71
CA PRO A 41 -25.40 2.33 -26.66
C PRO A 41 -25.86 1.01 -26.03
N ASN A 42 -26.12 -0.01 -26.85
CA ASN A 42 -26.54 -1.32 -26.36
C ASN A 42 -25.43 -2.02 -25.56
N MET A 43 -24.15 -1.81 -25.92
CA MET A 43 -23.02 -2.35 -25.16
C MET A 43 -22.86 -1.70 -23.79
N TYR A 44 -23.19 -0.42 -23.63
CA TYR A 44 -23.26 0.22 -22.30
C TYR A 44 -24.35 -0.40 -21.43
N LEU A 45 -25.56 -0.61 -21.99
CA LEU A 45 -26.64 -1.30 -21.28
C LEU A 45 -26.25 -2.74 -20.93
N LEU A 46 -25.56 -3.44 -21.84
CA LEU A 46 -25.06 -4.80 -21.60
C LEU A 46 -24.01 -4.84 -20.48
N SER A 47 -23.16 -3.82 -20.38
CA SER A 47 -22.19 -3.67 -19.29
C SER A 47 -22.90 -3.47 -17.94
N ASN A 48 -23.92 -2.60 -17.88
CA ASN A 48 -24.72 -2.40 -16.67
C ASN A 48 -25.44 -3.70 -16.25
N PHE A 49 -26.04 -4.41 -17.21
CA PHE A 49 -26.63 -5.72 -16.95
C PHE A 49 -25.61 -6.75 -16.46
N GLY A 50 -24.38 -6.70 -16.99
CA GLY A 50 -23.28 -7.51 -16.49
C GLY A 50 -22.93 -7.25 -15.02
N GLY A 51 -23.07 -6.00 -14.55
CA GLY A 51 -22.98 -5.63 -13.13
C GLY A 51 -24.06 -6.31 -12.28
N ILE A 52 -25.33 -6.23 -12.69
CA ILE A 52 -26.45 -6.90 -12.02
C ILE A 52 -26.24 -8.40 -11.89
N LEU A 53 -25.72 -9.05 -12.94
CA LEU A 53 -25.38 -10.47 -12.89
C LEU A 53 -24.26 -10.79 -11.90
N ILE A 54 -23.26 -9.92 -11.76
CA ILE A 54 -22.20 -10.08 -10.76
C ILE A 54 -22.81 -10.01 -9.36
N ASP A 55 -23.64 -9.00 -9.08
CA ASP A 55 -24.22 -8.78 -7.76
C ASP A 55 -25.19 -9.91 -7.39
N TYR A 56 -26.13 -10.24 -8.28
CA TYR A 56 -27.03 -11.39 -8.10
C TYR A 56 -26.25 -12.69 -7.90
N GLY A 57 -25.24 -12.95 -8.74
CA GLY A 57 -24.38 -14.13 -8.61
C GLY A 57 -23.61 -14.18 -7.28
N SER A 58 -23.20 -13.02 -6.74
CA SER A 58 -22.58 -12.90 -5.41
C SER A 58 -23.58 -13.25 -4.31
N TRP A 59 -24.82 -12.76 -4.41
CA TRP A 59 -25.90 -13.03 -3.44
C TRP A 59 -26.28 -14.51 -3.39
N VAL A 60 -26.45 -15.16 -4.56
CA VAL A 60 -26.82 -16.59 -4.63
C VAL A 60 -25.62 -17.54 -4.61
N ASN A 61 -24.42 -17.01 -4.44
CA ASN A 61 -23.16 -17.75 -4.40
C ASN A 61 -22.91 -18.64 -5.63
N ASP A 62 -23.19 -18.14 -6.84
CA ASP A 62 -23.01 -18.87 -8.11
C ASP A 62 -21.92 -18.25 -9.00
N LEU A 63 -20.77 -18.93 -9.05
CA LEU A 63 -19.61 -18.56 -9.87
C LEU A 63 -19.92 -18.52 -11.37
N LYS A 64 -20.84 -19.35 -11.88
CA LYS A 64 -21.19 -19.34 -13.31
C LYS A 64 -21.88 -18.04 -13.69
N ILE A 65 -22.78 -17.55 -12.84
CA ILE A 65 -23.48 -16.28 -13.04
C ILE A 65 -22.48 -15.11 -13.02
N ILE A 66 -21.60 -15.06 -12.03
CA ILE A 66 -20.57 -14.02 -11.94
C ILE A 66 -19.68 -14.02 -13.19
N LYS A 67 -19.24 -15.19 -13.66
CA LYS A 67 -18.46 -15.33 -14.91
C LYS A 67 -19.24 -14.89 -16.15
N ARG A 68 -20.57 -15.02 -16.17
CA ARG A 68 -21.39 -14.46 -17.26
C ARG A 68 -21.39 -12.93 -17.22
N GLY A 69 -21.62 -12.34 -16.04
CA GLY A 69 -21.59 -10.89 -15.86
C GLY A 69 -20.25 -10.26 -16.28
N VAL A 70 -19.13 -10.82 -15.81
CA VAL A 70 -17.78 -10.37 -16.21
C VAL A 70 -17.57 -10.47 -17.73
N ARG A 71 -18.04 -11.55 -18.37
CA ARG A 71 -17.95 -11.68 -19.84
C ARG A 71 -18.76 -10.62 -20.56
N LYS A 72 -19.95 -10.26 -20.08
CA LYS A 72 -20.78 -9.21 -20.66
C LYS A 72 -20.13 -7.83 -20.54
N ILE A 73 -19.58 -7.48 -19.38
CA ILE A 73 -18.84 -6.22 -19.21
C ILE A 73 -17.64 -6.15 -20.14
N LYS A 74 -16.85 -7.24 -20.25
CA LYS A 74 -15.66 -7.26 -21.13
C LYS A 74 -15.97 -7.01 -22.60
N LYS A 75 -17.14 -7.41 -23.09
CA LYS A 75 -17.50 -7.22 -24.51
C LYS A 75 -17.40 -5.77 -24.95
N ILE A 76 -17.63 -4.79 -24.06
CA ILE A 76 -17.55 -3.37 -24.42
C ILE A 76 -16.13 -2.95 -24.84
N GLU A 77 -15.09 -3.67 -24.40
CA GLU A 77 -13.69 -3.37 -24.75
C GLU A 77 -13.41 -3.59 -26.25
N ASP A 78 -14.22 -4.41 -26.93
CA ASP A 78 -14.11 -4.62 -28.38
C ASP A 78 -14.69 -3.44 -29.19
N PHE A 79 -15.50 -2.59 -28.56
CA PHE A 79 -16.21 -1.48 -29.20
C PHE A 79 -15.64 -0.10 -28.84
N ILE A 80 -14.75 -0.03 -27.84
CA ILE A 80 -14.21 1.22 -27.30
C ILE A 80 -12.70 1.12 -27.14
N GLN A 81 -11.97 2.20 -27.42
CA GLN A 81 -10.54 2.26 -27.13
C GLN A 81 -10.28 2.25 -25.61
N LYS A 82 -9.19 1.63 -25.15
CA LYS A 82 -8.84 1.52 -23.72
C LYS A 82 -8.84 2.86 -22.96
N THR A 83 -8.55 3.97 -23.65
CA THR A 83 -8.50 5.34 -23.12
C THR A 83 -9.87 6.02 -23.02
N GLN A 84 -10.89 5.48 -23.70
CA GLN A 84 -12.27 5.97 -23.69
C GLN A 84 -13.16 5.17 -22.73
N LEU A 85 -12.63 4.11 -22.11
CA LEU A 85 -13.39 3.31 -21.14
C LEU A 85 -13.67 4.13 -19.86
N PRO A 86 -14.93 4.21 -19.40
CA PRO A 86 -15.28 4.98 -18.22
C PRO A 86 -14.72 4.33 -16.95
N ILE A 87 -14.54 5.14 -15.90
CA ILE A 87 -14.11 4.66 -14.56
C ILE A 87 -15.00 3.49 -14.09
N ALA A 88 -16.31 3.58 -14.33
CA ALA A 88 -17.30 2.57 -13.99
C ALA A 88 -17.03 1.21 -14.65
N HIS A 89 -16.50 1.17 -15.88
CA HIS A 89 -16.16 -0.09 -16.56
C HIS A 89 -15.11 -0.88 -15.78
N PHE A 90 -13.98 -0.23 -15.47
CA PHE A 90 -12.90 -0.88 -14.74
C PHE A 90 -13.28 -1.18 -13.29
N TYR A 91 -14.05 -0.31 -12.65
CA TYR A 91 -14.60 -0.56 -11.32
C TYR A 91 -15.49 -1.81 -11.30
N ASN A 92 -16.42 -1.95 -12.26
CA ASN A 92 -17.32 -3.11 -12.34
C ASN A 92 -16.57 -4.40 -12.68
N LEU A 93 -15.57 -4.35 -13.57
CA LEU A 93 -14.68 -5.50 -13.81
C LEU A 93 -13.96 -5.92 -12.54
N ALA A 94 -13.42 -4.96 -11.78
CA ALA A 94 -12.74 -5.23 -10.52
C ALA A 94 -13.67 -5.87 -9.50
N ASN A 95 -14.91 -5.36 -9.35
CA ASN A 95 -15.94 -5.98 -8.50
C ASN A 95 -16.29 -7.41 -8.93
N GLY A 96 -16.37 -7.66 -10.25
CA GLY A 96 -16.57 -9.00 -10.80
C GLY A 96 -15.45 -9.96 -10.42
N TYR A 97 -14.20 -9.53 -10.57
CA TYR A 97 -13.04 -10.31 -10.13
C TYR A 97 -12.99 -10.49 -8.61
N ALA A 98 -13.35 -9.49 -7.82
CA ALA A 98 -13.47 -9.59 -6.37
C ALA A 98 -14.52 -10.64 -5.96
N SER A 99 -15.67 -10.66 -6.63
CA SER A 99 -16.70 -11.68 -6.41
C SER A 99 -16.24 -13.07 -6.82
N MET A 100 -15.50 -13.21 -7.93
CA MET A 100 -14.90 -14.50 -8.32
C MET A 100 -13.82 -14.97 -7.32
N ARG A 101 -13.01 -14.04 -6.80
CA ARG A 101 -11.94 -14.32 -5.84
C ARG A 101 -12.46 -15.01 -4.59
N LYS A 102 -13.69 -14.73 -4.14
CA LYS A 102 -14.32 -15.43 -2.99
C LYS A 102 -14.30 -16.96 -3.14
N PHE A 103 -14.33 -17.49 -4.37
CA PHE A 103 -14.32 -18.93 -4.66
C PHE A 103 -12.91 -19.52 -4.81
N THR A 104 -11.90 -18.70 -5.12
CA THR A 104 -10.53 -19.18 -5.39
C THR A 104 -9.55 -18.84 -4.28
N HIS A 105 -9.84 -17.82 -3.47
CA HIS A 105 -8.90 -17.25 -2.50
C HIS A 105 -8.37 -18.25 -1.49
N PHE A 106 -9.27 -18.96 -0.80
CA PHE A 106 -8.87 -19.92 0.24
C PHE A 106 -7.94 -20.99 -0.33
N LYS A 107 -8.36 -21.66 -1.41
CA LYS A 107 -7.57 -22.72 -2.06
C LYS A 107 -6.23 -22.20 -2.60
N ALA A 108 -6.19 -20.98 -3.15
CA ALA A 108 -4.93 -20.40 -3.63
C ALA A 108 -3.96 -20.16 -2.47
N PHE A 109 -4.43 -19.57 -1.37
CA PHE A 109 -3.60 -19.31 -0.20
C PHE A 109 -3.10 -20.60 0.44
N GLU A 110 -3.94 -21.64 0.54
CA GLU A 110 -3.50 -22.96 1.00
C GLU A 110 -2.37 -23.55 0.16
N ASN A 111 -2.35 -23.25 -1.13
CA ASN A 111 -1.30 -23.68 -2.06
C ASN A 111 -0.13 -22.69 -2.18
N GLY A 112 -0.09 -21.63 -1.36
CA GLY A 112 0.99 -20.65 -1.42
C GLY A 112 0.90 -19.68 -2.60
N MET A 113 -0.29 -19.46 -3.19
CA MET A 113 -0.48 -18.67 -4.41
C MET A 113 -1.28 -17.38 -4.17
N ILE A 114 -0.94 -16.32 -4.92
CA ILE A 114 -1.82 -15.18 -5.15
C ILE A 114 -2.81 -15.55 -6.29
N PRO A 115 -4.13 -15.51 -6.06
CA PRO A 115 -5.13 -15.81 -7.10
C PRO A 115 -5.00 -14.90 -8.31
N VAL A 116 -5.21 -15.43 -9.53
CA VAL A 116 -5.23 -14.62 -10.75
C VAL A 116 -6.37 -13.60 -10.72
N GLU A 117 -7.51 -13.94 -10.09
CA GLU A 117 -8.61 -13.01 -9.87
C GLU A 117 -8.16 -11.78 -9.07
N TYR A 118 -7.31 -11.96 -8.05
CA TYR A 118 -6.77 -10.84 -7.28
C TYR A 118 -5.94 -9.90 -8.16
N THR A 119 -5.06 -10.45 -9.01
CA THR A 119 -4.22 -9.63 -9.90
C THR A 119 -5.07 -8.83 -10.87
N ASN A 120 -6.15 -9.43 -11.40
CA ASN A 120 -7.10 -8.76 -12.28
C ASN A 120 -7.93 -7.70 -11.55
N GLU A 121 -8.41 -7.99 -10.34
CA GLU A 121 -9.11 -7.06 -9.45
C GLU A 121 -8.24 -5.82 -9.17
N LYS A 122 -7.02 -6.03 -8.64
CA LYS A 122 -6.05 -4.98 -8.34
C LYS A 122 -5.72 -4.14 -9.59
N GLY A 123 -5.49 -4.79 -10.72
CA GLY A 123 -5.15 -4.13 -11.98
C GLY A 123 -6.27 -3.24 -12.52
N ASN A 124 -7.53 -3.69 -12.44
CA ASN A 124 -8.67 -2.90 -12.91
C ASN A 124 -8.97 -1.71 -11.98
N TYR A 125 -8.90 -1.88 -10.65
CA TYR A 125 -8.99 -0.74 -9.74
C TYR A 125 -7.91 0.31 -10.01
N ARG A 126 -6.67 -0.10 -10.26
CA ARG A 126 -5.58 0.83 -10.63
C ARG A 126 -5.87 1.61 -11.90
N LYS A 127 -6.42 0.96 -12.94
CA LYS A 127 -6.83 1.67 -14.17
C LYS A 127 -7.92 2.70 -13.90
N ALA A 128 -8.94 2.33 -13.13
CA ALA A 128 -10.01 3.26 -12.73
C ALA A 128 -9.45 4.48 -11.99
N ILE A 129 -8.53 4.26 -11.03
CA ILE A 129 -7.87 5.31 -10.25
C ILE A 129 -6.97 6.17 -11.15
N GLN A 130 -6.24 5.57 -12.08
CA GLN A 130 -5.38 6.29 -13.02
C GLN A 130 -6.20 7.24 -13.88
N ILE A 131 -7.32 6.77 -14.45
CA ILE A 131 -8.24 7.61 -15.24
C ILE A 131 -8.77 8.76 -14.39
N ALA A 132 -9.19 8.47 -13.16
CA ALA A 132 -9.66 9.48 -12.21
C ALA A 132 -8.60 10.55 -11.87
N SER A 133 -7.31 10.21 -11.94
CA SER A 133 -6.21 11.13 -11.61
C SER A 133 -5.79 12.07 -12.75
N ILE A 134 -6.05 11.69 -14.01
CA ILE A 134 -5.61 12.45 -15.19
C ILE A 134 -6.75 13.21 -15.87
N LYS A 135 -8.00 12.80 -15.63
CA LYS A 135 -9.20 13.41 -16.24
C LYS A 135 -9.79 14.45 -15.29
N LYS A 136 -10.27 15.57 -15.85
CA LYS A 136 -11.19 16.46 -15.14
C LYS A 136 -12.56 15.78 -15.04
N LEU A 137 -12.93 15.34 -13.83
CA LEU A 137 -14.15 14.60 -13.58
C LEU A 137 -15.37 15.51 -13.37
N GLU A 138 -16.50 15.12 -13.94
CA GLU A 138 -17.80 15.72 -13.63
C GLU A 138 -18.34 15.22 -12.28
N GLU A 139 -19.29 15.96 -11.68
CA GLU A 139 -19.84 15.61 -10.36
C GLU A 139 -20.47 14.21 -10.31
N HIS A 140 -21.12 13.79 -11.41
CA HIS A 140 -21.72 12.46 -11.48
C HIS A 140 -20.64 11.35 -11.51
N GLU A 141 -19.47 11.61 -12.11
CA GLU A 141 -18.33 10.67 -12.15
C GLU A 141 -17.60 10.61 -10.80
N LYS A 142 -17.67 11.65 -9.97
CA LYS A 142 -17.04 11.63 -8.63
C LYS A 142 -17.77 10.71 -7.65
N LYS A 143 -19.06 10.42 -7.88
CA LYS A 143 -19.88 9.60 -6.98
C LYS A 143 -19.36 8.18 -6.78
N ILE A 144 -18.67 7.61 -7.78
CA ILE A 144 -18.10 6.25 -7.68
C ILE A 144 -16.77 6.21 -6.92
N LEU A 145 -16.09 7.35 -6.74
CA LEU A 145 -14.73 7.38 -6.17
C LEU A 145 -14.67 6.88 -4.72
N PRO A 146 -15.60 7.22 -3.80
CA PRO A 146 -15.59 6.67 -2.45
C PRO A 146 -15.68 5.13 -2.44
N ASP A 147 -16.53 4.54 -3.28
CA ASP A 147 -16.67 3.08 -3.40
C ASP A 147 -15.44 2.45 -4.04
N LEU A 148 -14.93 3.05 -5.11
CA LEU A 148 -13.69 2.63 -5.77
C LEU A 148 -12.51 2.58 -4.79
N TYR A 149 -12.29 3.65 -4.03
CA TYR A 149 -11.20 3.69 -3.05
C TYR A 149 -11.44 2.74 -1.89
N THR A 150 -12.68 2.61 -1.40
CA THR A 150 -13.01 1.66 -0.33
C THR A 150 -12.76 0.22 -0.77
N ASN A 151 -13.24 -0.18 -1.95
CA ASN A 151 -13.08 -1.54 -2.43
C ASN A 151 -11.63 -1.86 -2.76
N TYR A 152 -10.89 -0.93 -3.35
CA TYR A 152 -9.46 -1.12 -3.57
C TYR A 152 -8.68 -1.23 -2.24
N GLY A 153 -9.06 -0.46 -1.23
CA GLY A 153 -8.55 -0.61 0.14
C GLY A 153 -8.80 -2.01 0.70
N ASN A 154 -10.01 -2.54 0.51
CA ASN A 154 -10.36 -3.92 0.92
C ASN A 154 -9.53 -4.97 0.18
N THR A 155 -9.31 -4.79 -1.13
CA THR A 155 -8.43 -5.65 -1.92
C THR A 155 -7.03 -5.69 -1.31
N LEU A 156 -6.46 -4.53 -1.00
CA LEU A 156 -5.12 -4.42 -0.43
C LEU A 156 -5.03 -5.01 0.98
N ASP A 157 -5.98 -4.70 1.88
CA ASP A 157 -5.99 -5.25 3.25
C ASP A 157 -6.08 -6.78 3.25
N ALA A 158 -6.94 -7.34 2.38
CA ALA A 158 -7.09 -8.78 2.22
C ALA A 158 -5.80 -9.48 1.72
N MET A 159 -4.92 -8.77 1.02
CA MET A 159 -3.61 -9.27 0.60
C MET A 159 -2.50 -8.97 1.62
N GLY A 160 -2.83 -8.48 2.82
CA GLY A 160 -1.85 -8.14 3.83
C GLY A 160 -1.08 -6.86 3.52
N ARG A 161 -1.70 -5.91 2.81
CA ARG A 161 -1.17 -4.57 2.51
C ARG A 161 -1.92 -3.44 3.25
N PRO A 162 -1.90 -3.44 4.60
CA PRO A 162 -2.70 -2.51 5.39
C PRO A 162 -2.26 -1.04 5.26
N VAL A 163 -0.99 -0.74 4.96
CA VAL A 163 -0.53 0.66 4.86
C VAL A 163 -1.18 1.34 3.66
N GLU A 164 -1.16 0.70 2.49
CA GLU A 164 -1.85 1.25 1.32
C GLU A 164 -3.38 1.18 1.48
N ALA A 165 -3.92 0.14 2.13
CA ALA A 165 -5.36 0.05 2.39
C ALA A 165 -5.87 1.26 3.19
N LEU A 166 -5.18 1.62 4.28
CA LEU A 166 -5.51 2.79 5.12
C LEU A 166 -5.45 4.11 4.33
N GLU A 167 -4.47 4.27 3.45
CA GLU A 167 -4.38 5.42 2.54
C GLU A 167 -5.61 5.52 1.63
N PHE A 168 -6.07 4.40 1.05
CA PHE A 168 -7.26 4.41 0.20
C PHE A 168 -8.56 4.62 0.99
N PHE A 169 -8.68 4.07 2.20
CA PHE A 169 -9.80 4.42 3.08
C PHE A 169 -9.80 5.92 3.41
N ASN A 170 -8.63 6.52 3.69
CA ASN A 170 -8.54 7.96 3.92
C ASN A 170 -8.98 8.76 2.69
N ARG A 171 -8.59 8.36 1.47
CA ARG A 171 -9.07 9.01 0.23
C ARG A 171 -10.58 8.89 0.05
N ALA A 172 -11.18 7.75 0.38
CA ALA A 172 -12.63 7.60 0.37
C ALA A 172 -13.30 8.57 1.35
N LEU A 173 -12.75 8.69 2.56
CA LEU A 173 -13.27 9.54 3.63
C LEU A 173 -13.06 11.04 3.39
N VAL A 174 -12.06 11.44 2.59
CA VAL A 174 -11.93 12.83 2.14
C VAL A 174 -13.10 13.23 1.24
N ILE A 175 -13.63 12.31 0.43
CA ILE A 175 -14.74 12.57 -0.48
C ILE A 175 -16.10 12.40 0.24
N ASN A 176 -16.24 11.33 1.04
CA ASN A 176 -17.44 11.08 1.85
C ASN A 176 -17.01 10.73 3.29
N PRO A 177 -16.95 11.73 4.19
CA PRO A 177 -16.51 11.55 5.58
C PRO A 177 -17.35 10.56 6.40
N ASN A 178 -18.62 10.39 6.03
CA ASN A 178 -19.59 9.55 6.73
C ASN A 178 -19.80 8.20 6.06
N LYS A 179 -18.94 7.81 5.11
CA LYS A 179 -19.07 6.52 4.40
C LYS A 179 -18.87 5.35 5.38
N PRO A 180 -19.94 4.59 5.72
CA PRO A 180 -19.87 3.59 6.78
C PRO A 180 -18.91 2.44 6.47
N GLU A 181 -18.85 2.01 5.20
CA GLU A 181 -17.96 0.92 4.79
C GLU A 181 -16.48 1.33 4.93
N ALA A 182 -16.12 2.54 4.51
CA ALA A 182 -14.75 3.04 4.61
C ALA A 182 -14.32 3.23 6.09
N LEU A 183 -15.20 3.80 6.92
CA LEU A 183 -14.97 3.97 8.35
C LEU A 183 -14.80 2.62 9.05
N GLY A 184 -15.71 1.69 8.80
CA GLY A 184 -15.70 0.35 9.39
C GLY A 184 -14.47 -0.45 8.96
N ASN A 185 -14.15 -0.48 7.67
CA ASN A 185 -12.99 -1.22 7.16
C ASN A 185 -11.68 -0.63 7.67
N LYS A 186 -11.54 0.72 7.70
CA LYS A 186 -10.40 1.39 8.33
C LYS A 186 -10.26 0.98 9.79
N ALA A 187 -11.35 1.00 10.57
CA ALA A 187 -11.33 0.62 11.96
C ALA A 187 -10.89 -0.83 12.19
N ILE A 188 -11.39 -1.75 11.38
CA ILE A 188 -11.06 -3.17 11.44
C ILE A 188 -9.58 -3.40 11.09
N THR A 189 -9.06 -2.73 10.06
CA THR A 189 -7.63 -2.76 9.73
C THR A 189 -6.77 -2.23 10.88
N LEU A 190 -7.14 -1.09 11.50
CA LEU A 190 -6.42 -0.55 12.65
C LEU A 190 -6.45 -1.51 13.85
N LYS A 191 -7.60 -2.10 14.16
CA LYS A 191 -7.73 -3.12 15.19
C LYS A 191 -6.81 -4.32 14.92
N HIS A 192 -6.72 -4.79 13.67
CA HIS A 192 -5.79 -5.86 13.31
C HIS A 192 -4.32 -5.47 13.50
N LEU A 193 -3.95 -4.23 13.15
CA LEU A 193 -2.60 -3.71 13.35
C LEU A 193 -2.26 -3.55 14.84
N ALA A 194 -3.23 -3.21 15.69
CA ALA A 194 -3.02 -3.06 17.12
C ALA A 194 -2.39 -4.31 17.76
N PHE A 195 -2.72 -5.51 17.28
CA PHE A 195 -2.16 -6.76 17.81
C PHE A 195 -0.66 -6.94 17.57
N TYR A 196 -0.06 -6.14 16.67
CA TYR A 196 1.34 -6.24 16.26
C TYR A 196 2.09 -4.91 16.40
N ALA A 197 1.41 -3.82 16.74
CA ALA A 197 2.04 -2.54 17.00
C ALA A 197 2.59 -2.51 18.44
N TYR A 198 3.84 -2.95 18.62
CA TYR A 198 4.52 -2.83 19.91
C TYR A 198 4.52 -1.39 20.43
N GLY A 199 4.32 -1.22 21.74
CA GLY A 199 4.34 0.06 22.45
C GLY A 199 3.08 0.91 22.31
N TYR A 200 2.34 0.82 21.19
CA TYR A 200 1.22 1.71 20.89
C TYR A 200 -0.12 1.03 20.55
N PRO A 201 -0.41 -0.21 20.99
CA PRO A 201 -1.63 -0.91 20.57
C PRO A 201 -2.89 -0.14 20.96
N HIS A 202 -2.85 0.56 22.11
CA HIS A 202 -3.95 1.37 22.61
C HIS A 202 -4.35 2.49 21.65
N LEU A 203 -3.41 3.15 20.94
CA LEU A 203 -3.73 4.22 19.99
C LEU A 203 -4.56 3.70 18.81
N PHE A 204 -4.19 2.53 18.29
CA PHE A 204 -4.94 1.88 17.21
C PHE A 204 -6.33 1.44 17.68
N ILE A 205 -6.44 0.86 18.88
CA ILE A 205 -7.71 0.41 19.45
C ILE A 205 -8.65 1.60 19.71
N LEU A 206 -8.15 2.70 20.26
CA LEU A 206 -8.96 3.90 20.54
C LEU A 206 -9.49 4.54 19.25
N GLU A 207 -8.67 4.66 18.21
CA GLU A 207 -9.15 5.16 16.92
C GLU A 207 -10.10 4.17 16.24
N ALA A 208 -9.81 2.88 16.29
CA ALA A 208 -10.71 1.86 15.76
C ALA A 208 -12.09 1.92 16.43
N LYS A 209 -12.14 2.08 17.76
CA LYS A 209 -13.38 2.28 18.50
C LYS A 209 -14.17 3.47 17.97
N ARG A 210 -13.52 4.65 17.89
CA ARG A 210 -14.15 5.89 17.40
C ARG A 210 -14.69 5.75 15.97
N LEU A 211 -13.91 5.13 15.09
CA LEU A 211 -14.31 4.93 13.69
C LEU A 211 -15.48 3.93 13.57
N LEU A 212 -15.53 2.88 14.40
CA LEU A 212 -16.66 1.95 14.43
C LEU A 212 -17.94 2.62 14.93
N GLU A 213 -17.86 3.45 15.97
CA GLU A 213 -19.00 4.23 16.46
C GLU A 213 -19.56 5.12 15.33
N LEU A 214 -18.69 5.89 14.66
CA LEU A 214 -19.10 6.73 13.53
C LEU A 214 -19.66 5.90 12.36
N ALA A 215 -19.10 4.72 12.10
CA ALA A 215 -19.60 3.83 11.06
C ALA A 215 -21.01 3.30 11.40
N LEU A 216 -21.27 2.93 12.65
CA LEU A 216 -22.56 2.40 13.12
C LEU A 216 -23.66 3.46 13.04
N ASP A 217 -23.35 4.69 13.43
CA ASP A 217 -24.28 5.83 13.39
C ASP A 217 -24.75 6.15 11.96
N ASN A 218 -23.87 5.95 10.98
CA ASN A 218 -24.14 6.25 9.57
C ASN A 218 -24.54 5.02 8.75
N SER A 219 -24.58 3.82 9.32
CA SER A 219 -24.82 2.57 8.58
C SER A 219 -26.27 2.44 8.09
N PRO A 220 -26.51 2.24 6.77
CA PRO A 220 -27.87 2.21 6.22
C PRO A 220 -28.60 0.88 6.36
N HIS A 221 -27.87 -0.25 6.44
CA HIS A 221 -28.48 -1.59 6.35
C HIS A 221 -28.13 -2.53 7.53
N PRO A 222 -29.04 -3.45 7.92
CA PRO A 222 -28.85 -4.32 9.09
C PRO A 222 -27.63 -5.25 9.01
N GLN A 223 -27.28 -5.76 7.83
CA GLN A 223 -26.16 -6.69 7.66
C GLN A 223 -24.82 -6.03 8.00
N LEU A 224 -24.61 -4.80 7.52
CA LEU A 224 -23.42 -4.02 7.84
C LEU A 224 -23.36 -3.72 9.34
N LYS A 225 -24.48 -3.28 9.94
CA LYS A 225 -24.54 -3.04 11.40
C LYS A 225 -24.14 -4.27 12.20
N LYS A 226 -24.68 -5.45 11.87
CA LYS A 226 -24.33 -6.70 12.55
C LYS A 226 -22.83 -7.01 12.45
N TYR A 227 -22.24 -6.82 11.26
CA TYR A 227 -20.81 -7.01 11.03
C TYR A 227 -19.95 -6.04 11.86
N LEU A 228 -20.33 -4.77 11.94
CA LEU A 228 -19.61 -3.75 12.71
C LEU A 228 -19.74 -3.95 14.22
N ILE A 229 -20.93 -4.32 14.73
CA ILE A 229 -21.17 -4.63 16.16
C ILE A 229 -20.26 -5.77 16.63
N HIS A 230 -20.11 -6.84 15.84
CA HIS A 230 -19.21 -7.94 16.19
C HIS A 230 -17.77 -7.47 16.45
N HIS A 231 -17.28 -6.49 15.68
CA HIS A 231 -15.95 -5.93 15.87
C HIS A 231 -15.87 -4.90 17.00
N GLN A 232 -16.96 -4.18 17.27
CA GLN A 232 -17.09 -3.30 18.42
C GLN A 232 -17.03 -4.11 19.72
N ASP A 233 -17.72 -5.25 19.79
CA ASP A 233 -17.71 -6.14 20.95
C ASP A 233 -16.30 -6.66 21.26
N GLN A 234 -15.55 -7.07 20.23
CA GLN A 234 -14.15 -7.49 20.38
C GLN A 234 -13.25 -6.38 20.94
N ILE A 235 -13.49 -5.12 20.54
CA ILE A 235 -12.76 -3.98 21.09
C ILE A 235 -13.17 -3.76 22.55
N HIS A 236 -14.46 -3.80 22.87
CA HIS A 236 -14.93 -3.63 24.24
C HIS A 236 -14.38 -4.72 25.18
N GLU A 237 -14.32 -5.97 24.73
CA GLU A 237 -13.69 -7.07 25.46
C GLU A 237 -12.19 -6.83 25.69
N PHE A 238 -11.48 -6.37 24.65
CA PHE A 238 -10.07 -6.01 24.79
C PHE A 238 -9.87 -4.89 25.83
N ILE A 239 -10.70 -3.85 25.82
CA ILE A 239 -10.59 -2.73 26.77
C ILE A 239 -10.89 -3.19 28.20
N SER A 240 -11.95 -3.97 28.39
CA SER A 240 -12.39 -4.42 29.73
C SER A 240 -11.37 -5.36 30.40
N THR A 241 -10.75 -6.25 29.61
CA THR A 241 -9.71 -7.17 30.09
C THR A 241 -8.41 -6.47 30.53
N HIS A 242 -8.11 -5.30 29.98
CA HIS A 242 -6.88 -4.57 30.27
C HIS A 242 -7.01 -3.54 31.42
N LYS A 243 -8.17 -3.51 32.13
CA LYS A 243 -8.44 -2.76 33.39
C LYS A 243 -7.84 -1.35 33.48
N SER A 244 -7.73 -0.63 32.36
CA SER A 244 -7.08 0.68 32.31
C SER A 244 -7.92 1.66 31.51
N ASP A 245 -8.01 2.89 32.02
CA ASP A 245 -8.40 4.04 31.22
C ASP A 245 -7.37 4.17 30.08
N LEU A 246 -7.64 3.55 28.93
CA LEU A 246 -6.84 3.74 27.73
C LEU A 246 -6.95 5.22 27.35
N LYS A 247 -5.96 6.02 27.75
CA LYS A 247 -5.90 7.44 27.44
C LYS A 247 -5.16 7.63 26.12
N ILE A 248 -5.55 8.66 25.38
CA ILE A 248 -4.75 9.16 24.28
C ILE A 248 -3.44 9.67 24.89
N GLU A 249 -2.31 9.06 24.54
CA GLU A 249 -1.01 9.54 24.99
C GLU A 249 -0.76 10.96 24.45
N GLN A 250 -0.65 11.93 25.36
CA GLN A 250 -0.21 13.29 25.04
C GLN A 250 1.32 13.32 25.05
N TYR A 251 1.95 13.24 23.88
CA TYR A 251 3.40 13.33 23.79
C TYR A 251 3.87 14.78 23.82
N LYS A 252 4.78 15.08 24.76
CA LYS A 252 5.68 16.24 24.61
C LYS A 252 6.67 15.92 23.50
N THR A 253 6.39 16.40 22.30
CA THR A 253 7.41 16.40 21.25
C THR A 253 8.56 17.30 21.71
N SER A 254 9.80 16.82 21.60
CA SER A 254 10.95 17.65 21.96
C SER A 254 10.93 18.91 21.11
N THR A 255 11.40 20.04 21.62
CA THR A 255 11.56 21.23 20.77
C THR A 255 12.50 20.91 19.60
N PRO A 256 12.20 21.40 18.37
CA PRO A 256 13.15 21.33 17.28
C PRO A 256 14.49 21.96 17.70
N LYS A 257 15.59 21.30 17.37
CA LYS A 257 16.96 21.73 17.75
C LYS A 257 17.52 22.82 16.82
N SER A 258 16.92 23.02 15.65
CA SER A 258 17.31 24.00 14.64
C SER A 258 16.15 24.27 13.67
N THR A 259 16.29 25.30 12.83
CA THR A 259 15.36 25.60 11.72
C THR A 259 15.23 24.43 10.76
N PHE A 260 16.35 23.80 10.40
CA PHE A 260 16.35 22.59 9.58
C PHE A 260 15.62 21.42 10.27
N HIS A 261 15.83 21.18 11.56
CA HIS A 261 15.13 20.11 12.28
C HIS A 261 13.60 20.36 12.29
N LYS A 262 13.15 21.62 12.38
CA LYS A 262 11.74 21.96 12.23
C LYS A 262 11.24 21.63 10.81
N PHE A 263 11.95 22.08 9.78
CA PHE A 263 11.61 21.79 8.37
C PHE A 263 11.54 20.28 8.10
N LEU A 264 12.52 19.51 8.60
CA LEU A 264 12.55 18.05 8.46
C LEU A 264 11.30 17.40 9.05
N ARG A 265 10.87 17.82 10.23
CA ARG A 265 9.66 17.28 10.88
C ARG A 265 8.41 17.58 10.08
N GLU A 266 8.26 18.82 9.63
CA GLU A 266 7.09 19.26 8.86
C GLU A 266 7.04 18.58 7.49
N PHE A 267 8.17 18.47 6.80
CA PHE A 267 8.28 17.75 5.53
C PHE A 267 7.92 16.27 5.70
N CYS A 268 8.54 15.59 6.67
CA CYS A 268 8.27 14.17 6.93
C CYS A 268 6.82 13.93 7.35
N PHE A 269 6.21 14.85 8.10
CA PHE A 269 4.80 14.78 8.47
C PHE A 269 3.89 14.94 7.25
N LYS A 270 4.11 16.00 6.44
CA LYS A 270 3.34 16.29 5.22
C LYS A 270 3.29 15.09 4.28
N TYR A 271 4.42 14.41 4.08
CA TYR A 271 4.51 13.27 3.17
C TYR A 271 4.35 11.91 3.87
N GLY A 272 4.10 11.87 5.18
CA GLY A 272 3.88 10.63 5.93
C GLY A 272 5.09 9.70 5.98
N LEU A 273 6.31 10.24 6.10
CA LEU A 273 7.58 9.50 6.01
C LEU A 273 8.14 9.01 7.36
N TYR A 274 7.39 9.13 8.46
CA TYR A 274 7.80 8.55 9.75
C TYR A 274 7.34 7.09 9.88
N LEU A 275 8.16 6.22 10.48
CA LEU A 275 7.81 4.86 10.89
C LEU A 275 7.09 4.90 12.25
N THR A 276 5.87 5.44 12.27
CA THR A 276 5.10 5.67 13.50
C THR A 276 3.62 5.29 13.35
N PRO A 277 2.95 4.86 14.43
CA PRO A 277 1.51 4.67 14.48
C PRO A 277 0.69 5.84 13.92
N SER A 278 1.10 7.09 14.16
CA SER A 278 0.32 8.27 13.75
C SER A 278 0.07 8.33 12.24
N THR A 279 1.04 7.86 11.46
CA THR A 279 0.91 7.81 10.00
C THR A 279 -0.09 6.77 9.50
N LEU A 280 -0.49 5.81 10.34
CA LEU A 280 -1.46 4.76 10.02
C LEU A 280 -2.86 5.12 10.52
N ILE A 281 -2.95 5.74 11.69
CA ILE A 281 -4.20 6.10 12.36
C ILE A 281 -4.85 7.34 11.70
N GLY A 282 -4.04 8.23 11.12
CA GLY A 282 -4.45 9.47 10.47
C GLY A 282 -4.00 10.70 11.27
N ALA A 283 -3.87 11.84 10.60
CA ALA A 283 -3.37 13.06 11.22
C ALA A 283 -4.38 13.62 12.25
N ARG A 284 -4.09 13.39 13.54
CA ARG A 284 -4.46 14.34 14.59
C ARG A 284 -3.24 15.23 14.82
N GLU A 285 -3.43 16.53 14.90
CA GLU A 285 -2.34 17.51 14.93
C GLU A 285 -1.24 17.13 15.94
N HIS A 286 0.01 17.05 15.47
CA HIS A 286 1.24 17.12 16.26
C HIS A 286 1.52 16.01 17.29
N GLN A 287 0.85 14.86 17.21
CA GLN A 287 0.97 13.87 18.30
C GLN A 287 2.23 13.00 18.28
N PHE A 288 2.93 12.85 17.14
CA PHE A 288 4.10 11.95 17.09
C PHE A 288 5.13 12.31 16.02
N PHE A 289 6.34 12.71 16.44
CA PHE A 289 7.54 12.80 15.59
C PHE A 289 8.54 11.71 15.97
N GLY A 290 9.00 10.93 14.98
CA GLY A 290 10.01 9.90 15.16
C GLY A 290 9.61 8.53 14.60
N ASP A 291 10.46 7.54 14.84
CA ASP A 291 10.38 6.21 14.22
C ASP A 291 10.35 5.10 15.28
N PRO A 292 9.26 4.92 16.03
CA PRO A 292 9.21 4.00 17.17
C PRO A 292 8.84 2.57 16.79
N LEU A 293 8.52 2.28 15.53
CA LEU A 293 8.15 0.92 15.11
C LEU A 293 9.39 0.01 15.10
N PHE A 294 9.25 -1.18 15.70
CA PHE A 294 10.24 -2.25 15.78
C PHE A 294 9.52 -3.60 15.71
N ILE A 295 10.28 -4.67 15.48
CA ILE A 295 9.83 -6.05 15.72
C ILE A 295 9.51 -6.18 17.22
N SER A 296 8.36 -6.76 17.55
CA SER A 296 7.84 -6.77 18.92
C SER A 296 8.58 -7.74 19.85
N LYS A 297 8.94 -8.92 19.31
CA LYS A 297 9.54 -10.03 20.09
C LYS A 297 10.25 -11.01 19.17
N MET A 298 11.22 -11.74 19.71
CA MET A 298 11.80 -12.92 19.06
C MET A 298 11.79 -14.13 20.00
N VAL A 299 11.60 -15.30 19.41
CA VAL A 299 11.65 -16.60 20.07
C VAL A 299 12.84 -17.36 19.51
N ALA A 300 13.71 -17.83 20.39
CA ALA A 300 14.88 -18.63 20.02
C ALA A 300 14.95 -19.88 20.90
N ASP A 301 15.54 -20.94 20.34
CA ASP A 301 15.91 -22.10 21.12
C ASP A 301 17.14 -21.73 21.99
N LEU A 302 17.32 -22.41 23.13
CA LEU A 302 18.45 -22.12 24.04
C LEU A 302 19.82 -22.27 23.35
N GLU A 303 19.90 -23.12 22.33
CA GLU A 303 21.11 -23.37 21.54
C GLU A 303 21.34 -22.31 20.45
N ASP A 304 20.30 -21.58 20.04
CA ASP A 304 20.39 -20.52 19.02
C ASP A 304 20.57 -19.15 19.67
N THR A 305 21.75 -18.93 20.24
CA THR A 305 22.11 -17.67 20.90
C THR A 305 22.24 -16.50 19.92
N ASN A 306 22.37 -16.76 18.62
CA ASN A 306 22.72 -15.75 17.62
C ASN A 306 21.52 -15.20 16.86
N LYS A 307 20.36 -15.87 16.88
CA LYS A 307 19.15 -15.43 16.17
C LYS A 307 18.77 -13.99 16.50
N PHE A 308 18.72 -13.66 17.79
CA PHE A 308 18.32 -12.32 18.25
C PHE A 308 19.28 -11.25 17.72
N ASP A 309 20.57 -11.38 18.03
CA ASP A 309 21.59 -10.41 17.63
C ASP A 309 21.62 -10.20 16.11
N ARG A 310 21.49 -11.29 15.35
CA ARG A 310 21.48 -11.27 13.89
C ARG A 310 20.33 -10.43 13.33
N TYR A 311 19.09 -10.75 13.69
CA TYR A 311 17.93 -10.10 13.08
C TYR A 311 17.67 -8.69 13.64
N ILE A 312 18.08 -8.41 14.88
CA ILE A 312 18.10 -7.03 15.40
C ILE A 312 19.14 -6.19 14.67
N THR A 313 20.33 -6.74 14.41
CA THR A 313 21.37 -6.04 13.64
C THR A 313 20.87 -5.70 12.23
N PHE A 314 20.28 -6.68 11.53
CA PHE A 314 19.72 -6.44 10.18
C PHE A 314 18.63 -5.37 10.21
N PHE A 315 17.70 -5.45 11.17
CA PHE A 315 16.61 -4.49 11.27
C PHE A 315 17.10 -3.08 11.62
N ASN A 316 18.07 -2.95 12.53
CA ASN A 316 18.68 -1.66 12.86
C ASN A 316 19.33 -1.02 11.64
N GLN A 317 20.03 -1.80 10.81
CA GLN A 317 20.60 -1.30 9.56
C GLN A 317 19.51 -0.83 8.59
N ILE A 318 18.48 -1.64 8.33
CA ILE A 318 17.35 -1.29 7.46
C ILE A 318 16.70 0.01 7.91
N LYS A 319 16.50 0.16 9.21
CA LYS A 319 15.89 1.35 9.79
C LYS A 319 16.79 2.58 9.68
N GLN A 320 18.10 2.42 9.91
CA GLN A 320 19.05 3.51 9.76
C GLN A 320 19.17 3.98 8.30
N ASP A 321 19.20 3.05 7.34
CA ASP A 321 19.22 3.36 5.91
C ASP A 321 17.96 4.15 5.51
N TYR A 322 16.77 3.71 5.97
CA TYR A 322 15.52 4.43 5.74
C TYR A 322 15.55 5.87 6.29
N ILE A 323 15.99 6.03 7.54
CA ILE A 323 16.06 7.33 8.21
C ILE A 323 17.05 8.25 7.48
N PHE A 324 18.18 7.71 7.03
CA PHE A 324 19.20 8.48 6.31
C PHE A 324 18.78 8.84 4.89
N ALA A 325 18.16 7.91 4.15
CA ALA A 325 17.57 8.20 2.84
C ALA A 325 16.54 9.33 2.94
N ARG A 326 15.64 9.26 3.93
CA ARG A 326 14.68 10.32 4.23
C ARG A 326 15.36 11.65 4.57
N TYR A 327 16.44 11.64 5.36
CA TYR A 327 17.22 12.84 5.65
C TYR A 327 17.79 13.47 4.37
N LEU A 328 18.38 12.68 3.48
CA LEU A 328 18.95 13.16 2.21
C LEU A 328 17.89 13.77 1.31
N LEU A 329 16.71 13.14 1.20
CA LEU A 329 15.57 13.74 0.51
C LEU A 329 15.23 15.10 1.11
N VAL A 330 15.06 15.21 2.42
CA VAL A 330 14.68 16.47 3.07
C VAL A 330 15.77 17.54 2.89
N GLN A 331 17.04 17.19 3.10
CA GLN A 331 18.17 18.11 2.94
C GLN A 331 18.29 18.60 1.49
N SER A 332 17.99 17.75 0.50
CA SER A 332 17.95 18.16 -0.91
C SER A 332 16.93 19.28 -1.18
N GLN A 333 15.95 19.46 -0.29
CA GLN A 333 14.90 20.49 -0.38
C GLN A 333 15.10 21.67 0.58
N TYR A 334 16.22 21.70 1.32
CA TYR A 334 16.52 22.75 2.28
C TYR A 334 17.92 23.32 2.04
N ARG A 335 17.98 24.54 1.51
CA ARG A 335 19.25 25.21 1.26
C ARG A 335 20.02 25.44 2.57
N ALA A 336 21.29 25.08 2.61
CA ALA A 336 22.16 25.30 3.75
C ALA A 336 23.59 25.62 3.30
N ASN A 337 24.20 26.63 3.93
CA ASN A 337 25.55 27.11 3.56
C ASN A 337 26.60 26.00 3.53
N HIS A 338 26.56 25.06 4.48
CA HIS A 338 27.52 23.95 4.54
C HIS A 338 27.37 22.94 3.39
N VAL A 339 26.22 22.90 2.72
CA VAL A 339 26.01 22.12 1.49
C VAL A 339 26.44 22.94 0.27
N ASP A 340 26.12 24.23 0.23
CA ASP A 340 26.53 25.13 -0.86
C ASP A 340 28.07 25.18 -1.02
N VAL A 341 28.83 25.07 0.08
CA VAL A 341 30.30 25.02 0.05
C VAL A 341 30.84 23.82 -0.74
N ILE A 342 30.10 22.71 -0.85
CA ILE A 342 30.54 21.53 -1.62
C ILE A 342 30.69 21.89 -3.11
N ASP A 343 29.83 22.77 -3.62
CA ASP A 343 29.78 23.16 -5.02
C ASP A 343 30.55 24.48 -5.30
N GLN A 344 31.08 25.16 -4.27
CA GLN A 344 31.60 26.54 -4.38
C GLN A 344 32.85 26.68 -5.26
N ASP A 345 33.75 25.70 -5.21
CA ASP A 345 35.04 25.71 -5.93
C ASP A 345 35.10 24.59 -6.99
N VAL A 346 33.96 24.26 -7.60
CA VAL A 346 33.83 23.19 -8.59
C VAL A 346 33.35 23.75 -9.93
N ASP A 347 34.16 23.55 -10.98
CA ASP A 347 33.81 23.92 -12.34
C ASP A 347 33.04 22.80 -13.06
N TYR A 348 31.94 23.16 -13.73
CA TYR A 348 31.14 22.23 -14.54
C TYR A 348 31.02 22.72 -15.99
N TYR A 349 31.09 21.78 -16.94
CA TYR A 349 30.65 22.05 -18.30
C TYR A 349 29.12 22.11 -18.35
N TYR A 350 28.57 23.27 -18.71
CA TYR A 350 27.13 23.44 -18.91
C TYR A 350 26.77 23.30 -20.40
N PRO A 351 26.09 22.23 -20.83
CA PRO A 351 25.80 21.98 -22.24
C PRO A 351 24.58 22.78 -22.76
N LEU A 352 24.16 23.83 -22.05
CA LEU A 352 23.00 24.68 -22.39
C LEU A 352 21.66 23.91 -22.48
N ASP A 353 21.52 22.83 -21.72
CA ASP A 353 20.36 21.95 -21.76
C ASP A 353 19.47 22.02 -20.50
N TYR A 354 19.72 23.00 -19.62
CA TYR A 354 19.04 23.18 -18.35
C TYR A 354 19.18 22.00 -17.38
N SER A 355 20.20 21.15 -17.56
CA SER A 355 20.58 20.15 -16.56
C SER A 355 21.06 20.82 -15.27
N ILE A 356 20.67 20.21 -14.16
CA ILE A 356 21.00 20.65 -12.81
C ILE A 356 22.11 19.74 -12.31
N THR A 357 23.29 20.33 -12.13
CA THR A 357 24.42 19.70 -11.43
C THR A 357 24.58 20.42 -10.10
N SER A 358 24.28 19.74 -9.00
CA SER A 358 24.42 20.26 -7.64
C SER A 358 24.48 19.14 -6.62
N SER A 359 25.09 19.42 -5.48
CA SER A 359 25.09 18.53 -4.32
C SER A 359 23.68 18.18 -3.84
N TYR A 360 22.71 19.09 -3.95
CA TYR A 360 21.30 18.81 -3.64
C TYR A 360 20.71 17.76 -4.59
N GLY A 361 21.00 17.86 -5.90
CA GLY A 361 20.60 16.86 -6.88
C GLY A 361 21.21 15.49 -6.61
N GLU A 362 22.48 15.44 -6.20
CA GLU A 362 23.14 14.19 -5.83
C GLU A 362 22.58 13.58 -4.53
N MET A 363 22.25 14.39 -3.52
CA MET A 363 21.55 13.92 -2.31
C MET A 363 20.21 13.24 -2.68
N LEU A 364 19.47 13.80 -3.63
CA LEU A 364 18.21 13.22 -4.11
C LEU A 364 18.45 11.87 -4.81
N LYS A 365 19.45 11.78 -5.68
CA LYS A 365 19.85 10.52 -6.35
C LYS A 365 20.29 9.45 -5.33
N VAL A 366 21.08 9.82 -4.33
CA VAL A 366 21.52 8.91 -3.26
C VAL A 366 20.33 8.46 -2.41
N SER A 367 19.43 9.38 -2.03
CA SER A 367 18.19 9.04 -1.31
C SER A 367 17.39 7.98 -2.05
N TYR A 368 17.19 8.17 -3.36
CA TYR A 368 16.46 7.22 -4.19
C TYR A 368 17.14 5.83 -4.23
N ARG A 369 18.45 5.78 -4.54
CA ARG A 369 19.20 4.51 -4.57
C ARG A 369 19.12 3.80 -3.24
N LEU A 370 19.41 4.52 -2.14
CA LEU A 370 19.40 3.95 -0.79
C LEU A 370 18.02 3.39 -0.42
N ALA A 371 16.93 4.05 -0.83
CA ALA A 371 15.58 3.52 -0.61
C ALA A 371 15.37 2.16 -1.30
N VAL A 372 15.83 2.01 -2.54
CA VAL A 372 15.69 0.76 -3.30
C VAL A 372 16.66 -0.32 -2.81
N ASP A 373 17.90 0.04 -2.49
CA ASP A 373 18.90 -0.89 -1.96
C ASP A 373 18.48 -1.43 -0.58
N THR A 374 17.77 -0.62 0.21
CA THR A 374 17.19 -1.09 1.48
C THR A 374 16.05 -2.09 1.27
N LEU A 375 15.28 -2.00 0.18
CA LEU A 375 14.32 -3.04 -0.18
C LEU A 375 15.04 -4.38 -0.43
N ASP A 376 16.20 -4.36 -1.07
CA ASP A 376 17.00 -5.56 -1.31
C ASP A 376 17.50 -6.18 -0.01
N LYS A 377 17.85 -5.36 0.99
CA LYS A 377 18.15 -5.83 2.36
C LYS A 377 16.94 -6.50 3.02
N ILE A 378 15.72 -6.02 2.78
CA ILE A 378 14.50 -6.72 3.22
C ILE A 378 14.36 -8.06 2.51
N GLY A 379 14.64 -8.13 1.20
CA GLY A 379 14.67 -9.38 0.45
C GLY A 379 15.67 -10.40 1.04
N PHE A 380 16.88 -9.95 1.36
CA PHE A 380 17.89 -10.76 2.04
C PHE A 380 17.43 -11.17 3.44
N PHE A 381 16.84 -10.27 4.24
CA PHE A 381 16.30 -10.61 5.55
C PHE A 381 15.31 -11.76 5.45
N ILE A 382 14.34 -11.69 4.53
CA ILE A 382 13.35 -12.75 4.33
C ILE A 382 14.02 -14.06 3.90
N LYS A 383 14.98 -14.00 2.98
CA LYS A 383 15.74 -15.18 2.56
C LYS A 383 16.41 -15.86 3.75
N ASP A 384 17.12 -15.11 4.57
CA ASP A 384 17.87 -15.61 5.71
C ASP A 384 16.94 -16.12 6.81
N TYR A 385 15.96 -15.31 7.22
CA TYR A 385 14.97 -15.65 8.25
C TYR A 385 14.17 -16.90 7.91
N CYS A 386 13.75 -17.04 6.66
CA CYS A 386 12.97 -18.19 6.20
C CYS A 386 13.85 -19.36 5.71
N LYS A 387 15.17 -19.26 5.80
CA LYS A 387 16.13 -20.28 5.32
C LYS A 387 15.91 -20.67 3.85
N ILE A 388 15.57 -19.69 3.01
CA ILE A 388 15.36 -19.87 1.57
C ILE A 388 16.71 -20.16 0.90
N MET A 389 16.78 -21.21 0.08
CA MET A 389 18.05 -21.66 -0.50
C MET A 389 18.44 -20.89 -1.76
N SER A 390 17.47 -20.56 -2.62
CA SER A 390 17.65 -19.83 -3.88
C SER A 390 16.81 -18.54 -3.87
N PRO A 391 17.29 -17.40 -4.41
CA PRO A 391 18.54 -17.21 -5.15
C PRO A 391 19.78 -17.19 -4.25
N ALA A 392 20.98 -17.13 -4.82
CA ALA A 392 22.22 -17.03 -4.03
C ALA A 392 22.26 -15.73 -3.19
N VAL A 393 23.15 -15.68 -2.20
CA VAL A 393 23.24 -14.55 -1.24
C VAL A 393 23.55 -13.22 -1.93
N ASP A 394 24.36 -13.25 -2.98
CA ASP A 394 24.77 -12.12 -3.81
C ASP A 394 23.76 -11.78 -4.92
N GLU A 395 22.80 -12.66 -5.18
CA GLU A 395 21.77 -12.48 -6.21
C GLU A 395 20.40 -12.06 -5.65
N VAL A 396 20.19 -12.23 -4.34
CA VAL A 396 18.90 -11.94 -3.71
C VAL A 396 18.60 -10.44 -3.71
N ASN A 397 17.39 -10.12 -4.10
CA ASN A 397 16.82 -8.79 -4.08
C ASN A 397 15.34 -8.89 -3.69
N PHE A 398 14.69 -7.75 -3.46
CA PHE A 398 13.29 -7.76 -3.02
C PHE A 398 12.36 -8.45 -4.04
N ARG A 399 12.62 -8.33 -5.33
CA ARG A 399 11.74 -8.85 -6.40
C ARG A 399 11.78 -10.37 -6.56
N ASN A 400 12.88 -11.01 -6.16
CA ASN A 400 13.11 -12.46 -6.37
C ASN A 400 13.16 -13.29 -5.08
N ALA A 401 13.07 -12.67 -3.89
CA ALA A 401 13.12 -13.39 -2.62
C ALA A 401 11.93 -14.35 -2.42
N PHE A 402 10.74 -14.00 -2.89
CA PHE A 402 9.49 -14.67 -2.49
C PHE A 402 9.04 -15.82 -3.41
N SER A 403 9.33 -15.73 -4.72
CA SER A 403 8.81 -16.65 -5.74
C SER A 403 9.94 -17.35 -6.48
N PRO A 404 9.76 -18.62 -6.92
CA PRO A 404 10.82 -19.40 -7.56
C PRO A 404 11.28 -18.81 -8.91
N ASN A 405 10.41 -18.07 -9.60
CA ASN A 405 10.76 -17.37 -10.82
C ASN A 405 9.97 -16.05 -10.95
N ASN A 406 10.40 -15.19 -11.86
CA ASN A 406 9.84 -13.85 -12.03
C ASN A 406 8.37 -13.83 -12.48
N ARG A 407 7.87 -14.88 -13.15
CA ARG A 407 6.48 -14.94 -13.62
C ARG A 407 5.53 -15.65 -12.66
N SER A 408 6.06 -16.25 -11.60
CA SER A 408 5.27 -16.99 -10.64
C SER A 408 4.53 -16.05 -9.68
N ASN A 409 3.26 -16.36 -9.45
CA ASN A 409 2.42 -15.81 -8.38
C ASN A 409 2.40 -16.74 -7.15
N GLU A 410 3.34 -17.68 -7.09
CA GLU A 410 3.46 -18.69 -6.06
C GLU A 410 4.67 -18.40 -5.19
N LEU A 411 4.52 -18.67 -3.89
CA LEU A 411 5.59 -18.68 -2.92
C LEU A 411 6.59 -19.82 -3.19
N ARG A 412 7.84 -19.60 -2.83
CA ARG A 412 8.86 -20.67 -2.85
C ARG A 412 8.45 -21.84 -1.95
N PRO A 413 8.73 -23.10 -2.34
CA PRO A 413 8.35 -24.29 -1.57
C PRO A 413 8.69 -24.20 -0.07
N GLU A 414 9.85 -23.62 0.25
CA GLU A 414 10.36 -23.44 1.61
C GLU A 414 9.45 -22.60 2.49
N ILE A 415 8.66 -21.68 1.92
CA ILE A 415 7.84 -20.72 2.66
C ILE A 415 6.33 -20.86 2.42
N LYS A 416 5.88 -21.78 1.55
CA LYS A 416 4.45 -22.02 1.28
C LYS A 416 3.66 -22.37 2.55
N HIS A 417 4.28 -23.10 3.47
CA HIS A 417 3.64 -23.60 4.68
C HIS A 417 3.37 -22.52 5.75
N MET A 418 4.00 -21.34 5.65
CA MET A 418 3.94 -20.32 6.71
C MET A 418 2.54 -19.70 6.87
N LYS A 419 1.70 -19.69 5.83
CA LYS A 419 0.32 -19.15 5.85
C LYS A 419 0.24 -17.76 6.52
N ASN A 420 1.11 -16.83 6.13
CA ASN A 420 1.21 -15.50 6.70
C ASN A 420 0.75 -14.44 5.70
N LYS A 421 -0.36 -13.73 5.99
CA LYS A 421 -0.90 -12.72 5.07
C LYS A 421 0.09 -11.61 4.72
N TYR A 422 0.98 -11.23 5.65
CA TYR A 422 1.97 -10.16 5.42
C TYR A 422 3.12 -10.64 4.52
N LEU A 423 3.40 -11.95 4.48
CA LEU A 423 4.30 -12.54 3.49
C LEU A 423 3.73 -12.41 2.07
N TYR A 424 2.42 -12.66 1.90
CA TYR A 424 1.75 -12.41 0.61
C TYR A 424 1.72 -10.92 0.27
N GLY A 425 1.56 -10.03 1.26
CA GLY A 425 1.64 -8.58 1.07
C GLY A 425 3.00 -8.12 0.58
N LEU A 426 4.08 -8.67 1.15
CA LEU A 426 5.45 -8.45 0.68
C LEU A 426 5.67 -9.01 -0.74
N MET A 427 5.18 -10.22 -1.01
CA MET A 427 5.25 -10.82 -2.36
C MET A 427 4.47 -10.00 -3.39
N ASP A 428 3.30 -9.49 -3.03
CA ASP A 428 2.47 -8.64 -3.88
C ASP A 428 3.17 -7.30 -4.16
N LEU A 429 3.74 -6.66 -3.14
CA LEU A 429 4.52 -5.43 -3.29
C LEU A 429 5.76 -5.65 -4.17
N ALA A 430 6.44 -6.79 -4.00
CA ALA A 430 7.56 -7.19 -4.85
C ALA A 430 7.12 -7.41 -6.30
N SER A 431 5.94 -8.01 -6.52
CA SER A 431 5.37 -8.22 -7.84
C SER A 431 5.11 -6.91 -8.59
N ASP A 432 4.71 -5.86 -7.88
CA ASP A 432 4.49 -4.54 -8.47
C ASP A 432 5.79 -3.94 -9.03
N MET A 433 6.96 -4.30 -8.50
CA MET A 433 8.26 -3.78 -8.93
C MET A 433 8.99 -4.67 -9.94
N LYS A 434 8.38 -5.79 -10.36
CA LYS A 434 8.90 -6.61 -11.45
C LYS A 434 8.86 -5.83 -12.78
N ARG A 435 9.54 -6.34 -13.82
CA ARG A 435 9.75 -5.64 -15.11
C ARG A 435 8.46 -5.10 -15.74
N ASP A 436 7.37 -5.87 -15.68
CA ASP A 436 6.06 -5.51 -16.25
C ASP A 436 5.06 -5.07 -15.16
N GLY A 437 5.56 -4.84 -13.94
CA GLY A 437 4.77 -4.43 -12.79
C GLY A 437 4.45 -2.93 -12.79
N TYR A 438 3.44 -2.56 -12.01
CA TYR A 438 2.94 -1.18 -11.91
C TYR A 438 3.98 -0.17 -11.40
N TYR A 439 4.91 -0.62 -10.56
CA TYR A 439 6.04 0.13 -10.01
C TYR A 439 7.39 -0.32 -10.61
N SER A 440 7.39 -0.86 -11.84
CA SER A 440 8.62 -1.27 -12.53
C SER A 440 9.65 -0.15 -12.67
N PHE A 441 9.19 1.10 -12.75
CA PHE A 441 10.04 2.28 -12.85
C PHE A 441 11.04 2.39 -11.68
N ILE A 442 10.73 1.83 -10.51
CA ILE A 442 11.57 1.94 -9.31
C ILE A 442 12.95 1.33 -9.52
N TYR A 443 12.99 0.06 -9.92
CA TYR A 443 14.27 -0.60 -10.21
C TYR A 443 14.90 -0.08 -11.50
N ASN A 444 14.08 0.30 -12.50
CA ASN A 444 14.60 0.87 -13.74
C ASN A 444 15.38 2.16 -13.47
N ARG A 445 14.86 3.03 -12.59
CA ARG A 445 15.49 4.27 -12.16
C ARG A 445 16.74 3.99 -11.31
N ARG A 446 16.67 3.09 -10.32
CA ARG A 446 17.85 2.70 -9.52
C ARG A 446 18.98 2.17 -10.40
N ASN A 447 18.67 1.30 -11.37
CA ASN A 447 19.67 0.75 -12.29
C ASN A 447 20.29 1.83 -13.17
N ALA A 448 19.50 2.80 -13.65
CA ALA A 448 20.02 3.94 -14.39
C ALA A 448 20.92 4.83 -13.52
N LEU A 449 20.60 5.04 -12.24
CA LEU A 449 21.41 5.80 -11.28
C LEU A 449 22.71 5.10 -10.84
N THR A 450 22.84 3.80 -11.10
CA THR A 450 23.96 2.97 -10.59
C THR A 450 24.89 2.52 -11.71
N HIS A 451 24.34 2.19 -12.88
CA HIS A 451 25.10 1.60 -14.00
C HIS A 451 25.09 2.46 -15.26
N ARG A 452 24.38 3.60 -15.27
CA ARG A 452 24.29 4.54 -16.38
C ARG A 452 24.29 5.98 -15.84
N PHE A 453 23.71 6.92 -16.58
CA PHE A 453 23.56 8.31 -16.19
C PHE A 453 22.10 8.73 -16.16
N ILE A 454 21.75 9.64 -15.26
CA ILE A 454 20.46 10.35 -15.27
C ILE A 454 20.76 11.83 -15.16
N SER A 455 20.18 12.61 -16.08
CA SER A 455 20.22 14.06 -16.02
C SER A 455 18.92 14.59 -15.43
N ILE A 456 19.04 15.40 -14.38
CA ILE A 456 17.91 16.10 -13.75
C ILE A 456 17.83 17.48 -14.38
N HIS A 457 16.66 17.88 -14.86
CA HIS A 457 16.46 19.16 -15.52
C HIS A 457 15.50 20.06 -14.73
N SER A 458 15.70 21.37 -14.87
CA SER A 458 14.72 22.37 -14.44
C SER A 458 13.49 22.39 -15.36
N GLU A 459 12.48 23.18 -15.01
CA GLU A 459 11.18 23.23 -15.71
C GLU A 459 11.28 23.69 -17.19
N LEU A 460 12.35 24.40 -17.57
CA LEU A 460 12.51 25.02 -18.89
C LEU A 460 12.99 24.07 -20.01
N MET A 461 12.81 22.77 -19.86
CA MET A 461 13.28 21.79 -20.85
C MET A 461 12.60 21.99 -22.21
N VAL A 462 13.38 22.35 -23.24
CA VAL A 462 12.97 22.17 -24.64
C VAL A 462 13.03 20.66 -24.93
N LYS A 463 11.93 20.06 -25.40
CA LYS A 463 11.83 18.62 -25.74
C LYS A 463 12.90 18.21 -26.77
N GLY A 464 14.12 17.93 -26.33
CA GLY A 464 15.16 17.25 -27.09
C GLY A 464 14.98 15.74 -26.97
N GLY A 465 15.18 15.01 -28.08
CA GLY A 465 14.80 13.59 -28.26
C GLY A 465 15.23 12.63 -27.15
N GLU A 466 14.47 11.54 -26.99
CA GLU A 466 14.70 10.47 -26.02
C GLU A 466 16.05 9.78 -26.23
N ASN A 467 17.12 10.27 -25.59
CA ASN A 467 18.36 9.51 -25.48
C ASN A 467 18.18 8.44 -24.38
N LYS A 468 18.13 7.17 -24.79
CA LYS A 468 17.94 6.04 -23.86
C LYS A 468 19.13 5.83 -22.92
N ASP A 469 20.32 6.30 -23.28
CA ASP A 469 21.56 6.13 -22.50
C ASP A 469 21.71 7.18 -21.40
N ILE A 470 21.14 8.38 -21.61
CA ILE A 470 21.06 9.47 -20.62
C ILE A 470 19.58 9.86 -20.44
N PRO A 471 18.79 9.04 -19.73
CA PRO A 471 17.43 9.40 -19.36
C PRO A 471 17.40 10.76 -18.66
N ARG A 472 16.49 11.61 -19.14
CA ARG A 472 16.22 12.95 -18.59
C ARG A 472 14.96 12.89 -17.73
N ILE A 473 14.96 13.62 -16.61
CA ILE A 473 13.81 13.71 -15.70
C ILE A 473 13.71 15.13 -15.14
N HIS A 474 12.49 15.64 -14.99
CA HIS A 474 12.29 16.92 -14.31
C HIS A 474 12.55 16.78 -12.81
N LEU A 475 13.09 17.83 -12.19
CA LEU A 475 13.39 17.85 -10.77
C LEU A 475 12.17 17.47 -9.91
N GLN A 476 11.01 18.08 -10.18
CA GLN A 476 9.80 17.82 -9.40
C GLN A 476 9.32 16.37 -9.55
N ASP A 477 9.33 15.81 -10.76
CA ASP A 477 8.99 14.40 -11.00
C ASP A 477 9.93 13.48 -10.23
N PHE A 478 11.23 13.79 -10.19
CA PHE A 478 12.20 12.96 -9.47
C PHE A 478 12.06 13.08 -7.95
N ILE A 479 11.68 14.26 -7.43
CA ILE A 479 11.31 14.43 -6.02
C ILE A 479 10.10 13.56 -5.68
N ASP A 480 9.05 13.61 -6.50
CA ASP A 480 7.83 12.84 -6.28
C ASP A 480 8.07 11.32 -6.41
N GLU A 481 8.88 10.89 -7.39
CA GLU A 481 9.34 9.50 -7.50
C GLU A 481 10.14 9.07 -6.25
N THR A 482 10.99 9.95 -5.69
CA THR A 482 11.79 9.64 -4.48
C THR A 482 10.92 9.53 -3.23
N ILE A 483 9.96 10.44 -3.04
CA ILE A 483 8.95 10.36 -1.97
C ILE A 483 8.19 9.05 -2.11
N HIS A 484 7.79 8.68 -3.33
CA HIS A 484 7.06 7.43 -3.58
C HIS A 484 7.90 6.19 -3.24
N ALA A 485 9.18 6.15 -3.65
CA ALA A 485 10.09 5.06 -3.31
C ALA A 485 10.25 4.90 -1.78
N LEU A 486 10.37 6.00 -1.03
CA LEU A 486 10.41 5.97 0.44
C LEU A 486 9.09 5.51 1.06
N LYS A 487 7.93 5.85 0.47
CA LYS A 487 6.64 5.33 0.93
C LYS A 487 6.54 3.81 0.74
N ILE A 488 7.01 3.29 -0.40
CA ILE A 488 7.06 1.85 -0.66
C ILE A 488 8.02 1.14 0.30
N LEU A 489 9.22 1.69 0.52
CA LEU A 489 10.16 1.15 1.51
C LEU A 489 9.54 1.13 2.91
N LYS A 490 8.86 2.21 3.31
CA LYS A 490 8.12 2.26 4.56
C LYS A 490 7.06 1.15 4.67
N SER A 491 6.24 0.95 3.63
CA SER A 491 5.28 -0.17 3.58
C SER A 491 5.99 -1.50 3.77
N ALA A 492 7.09 -1.74 3.04
CA ALA A 492 7.86 -2.97 3.14
C ALA A 492 8.45 -3.20 4.54
N ILE A 493 8.97 -2.16 5.20
CA ILE A 493 9.46 -2.24 6.59
C ILE A 493 8.33 -2.62 7.55
N ILE A 494 7.17 -1.97 7.43
CA ILE A 494 6.00 -2.29 8.27
C ILE A 494 5.55 -3.73 8.01
N TYR A 495 5.50 -4.17 6.75
CA TYR A 495 5.10 -5.54 6.40
C TYR A 495 6.11 -6.58 6.88
N LEU A 496 7.40 -6.26 6.87
CA LEU A 496 8.45 -7.08 7.47
C LEU A 496 8.22 -7.27 8.97
N ILE A 497 7.97 -6.17 9.71
CA ILE A 497 7.66 -6.23 11.15
C ILE A 497 6.45 -7.13 11.41
N LEU A 498 5.35 -6.88 10.69
CA LEU A 498 4.11 -7.64 10.84
C LEU A 498 4.29 -9.12 10.48
N PHE A 499 5.07 -9.41 9.43
CA PHE A 499 5.44 -10.76 9.04
C PHE A 499 6.17 -11.49 10.18
N VAL A 500 7.26 -10.91 10.68
CA VAL A 500 8.06 -11.52 11.76
C VAL A 500 7.22 -11.68 13.02
N ASP A 501 6.46 -10.67 13.44
CA ASP A 501 5.67 -10.76 14.67
C ASP A 501 4.60 -11.86 14.63
N VAL A 502 3.99 -12.10 13.45
CA VAL A 502 3.07 -13.23 13.26
C VAL A 502 3.79 -14.57 13.39
N GLU A 503 4.97 -14.72 12.78
CA GLU A 503 5.73 -15.98 12.85
C GLU A 503 6.29 -16.26 14.24
N GLU A 504 6.87 -15.25 14.88
CA GLU A 504 7.40 -15.37 16.24
C GLU A 504 6.26 -15.67 17.24
N LYS A 505 5.05 -15.14 17.02
CA LYS A 505 3.88 -15.50 17.84
C LYS A 505 3.48 -16.97 17.72
N LYS A 506 3.66 -17.61 16.55
CA LYS A 506 3.40 -19.06 16.37
C LYS A 506 4.43 -19.92 17.11
N SER A 507 5.66 -19.42 17.24
CA SER A 507 6.80 -20.15 17.82
C SER A 507 6.85 -20.16 19.35
N ILE A 508 6.06 -19.31 20.04
CA ILE A 508 6.10 -19.12 21.51
C ILE A 508 6.01 -20.43 22.32
N LYS A 509 5.28 -21.43 21.82
CA LYS A 509 5.06 -22.68 22.56
C LYS A 509 6.29 -23.60 22.62
N LYS A 510 7.41 -23.24 21.97
CA LYS A 510 8.54 -24.16 21.73
C LYS A 510 9.91 -23.69 22.24
N GLY A 511 10.05 -22.43 22.70
CA GLY A 511 11.37 -21.89 23.02
C GLY A 511 11.36 -20.76 24.06
N VAL A 512 12.55 -20.19 24.31
CA VAL A 512 12.71 -19.03 25.19
C VAL A 512 12.36 -17.76 24.41
N THR A 513 11.65 -16.86 25.07
CA THR A 513 11.19 -15.61 24.45
C THR A 513 11.98 -14.43 24.98
N VAL A 514 12.43 -13.55 24.09
CA VAL A 514 13.11 -12.31 24.45
C VAL A 514 12.29 -11.14 23.90
N PRO A 515 11.71 -10.29 24.77
CA PRO A 515 11.02 -9.09 24.31
C PRO A 515 12.04 -8.08 23.79
N ILE A 516 11.73 -7.45 22.65
CA ILE A 516 12.58 -6.41 22.08
C ILE A 516 12.17 -5.09 22.73
N ILE A 517 13.06 -4.53 23.55
CA ILE A 517 12.82 -3.24 24.19
C ILE A 517 13.51 -2.15 23.35
N PRO A 518 12.74 -1.31 22.63
CA PRO A 518 13.32 -0.23 21.86
C PRO A 518 13.88 0.82 22.81
N THR A 519 15.19 1.01 22.76
CA THR A 519 15.87 2.03 23.57
C THR A 519 16.23 3.21 22.69
N LYS A 520 15.89 4.43 23.13
CA LYS A 520 16.43 5.64 22.51
C LYS A 520 17.93 5.64 22.74
N VAL A 521 18.71 5.53 21.67
CA VAL A 521 20.16 5.69 21.75
C VAL A 521 20.47 7.15 22.05
N GLU A 522 20.67 7.48 23.32
CA GLU A 522 21.24 8.74 23.77
C GLU A 522 22.71 8.52 24.12
N GLY A 523 23.61 9.25 23.46
CA GLY A 523 25.01 9.45 23.87
C GLY A 523 26.00 8.28 23.74
N VAL A 524 25.59 7.00 23.83
CA VAL A 524 26.56 5.90 24.06
C VAL A 524 26.82 4.98 22.85
N LEU A 525 25.89 4.90 21.88
CA LEU A 525 26.06 4.03 20.69
C LEU A 525 26.04 4.78 19.35
N ARG A 526 26.08 6.13 19.38
CA ARG A 526 26.25 6.92 18.15
C ARG A 526 27.70 7.34 18.06
N TRP A 527 28.38 6.89 17.00
CA TRP A 527 29.65 7.51 16.63
C TRP A 527 29.42 9.01 16.41
N GLU A 528 30.19 9.85 17.11
CA GLU A 528 30.22 11.28 16.88
C GLU A 528 31.48 11.62 16.05
N PRO A 529 31.34 12.36 14.94
CA PRO A 529 32.51 12.87 14.23
C PRO A 529 33.32 13.81 15.13
N TYR A 530 34.61 13.94 14.83
CA TYR A 530 35.53 14.82 15.54
C TYR A 530 34.94 16.23 15.70
N LYS A 531 34.75 16.66 16.96
CA LYS A 531 34.47 18.05 17.29
C LYS A 531 35.83 18.76 17.24
N GLY A 532 36.15 19.39 16.12
CA GLY A 532 37.35 20.22 15.98
C GLY A 532 37.49 21.20 17.15
N ASP A 533 38.74 21.57 17.46
CA ASP A 533 39.02 22.61 18.45
C ASP A 533 38.21 23.85 18.09
N LYS A 534 37.44 24.37 19.05
CA LYS A 534 36.56 25.54 18.88
C LYS A 534 37.31 26.85 18.59
N ASN A 535 38.61 26.79 18.27
CA ASN A 535 39.54 27.92 18.14
C ASN A 535 40.23 27.96 16.77
N VAL A 536 39.66 27.38 15.71
CA VAL A 536 40.16 27.57 14.34
C VAL A 536 39.12 28.26 13.49
#